data_AF-A0A1M2VMD1-F1
#
_entry.id   AF-A0A1M2VMD1-F1
#
_cell.length_a   1.000
_cell.length_b   1.000
_cell.length_c   1.000
_cell.angle_alpha   90.00
_cell.angle_beta   90.00
_cell.angle_gamma   90.00
#
_symmetry.space_group_name_H-M   'P 1'
#
loop_
_entity.id
_entity.type
_entity.pdbx_description
1 polymer ?
#
loop_
_entity_poly.entity_id
_entity_poly.type
_entity_poly.pdbx_seq_one_letter_code
_entity_poly.pdbx_strand_id
1 'polypeptide(L)'
;MEAFDTYQTPLSSRYASKEMAHLFSPANRFFTWRKLWLNLAVAEKELGLPISDEAVEQMKANLHLNPEQFEIAAVEEKKRRHDVMAHVHTFGQVAPAAAGIIHLGATSCYVTDNADLIFIREALTLLLAKLAIVIDRFATFAEQYRDLPTLGFTHFQPAQLTTVGKRATLWIQELLWDLRNIKRARDDLGFRGVKGTTGTQASFLTLFDGDHDKVEELDRRVTELSGFGYAYPVSSQTYSRKIDVDVLAPLASFGATAHKLATDLRLLANLKEVEEPFESTQIGSSAMAYKRNPMRSERICSLARHLMTIQQNALGTASVQWFERTLDDSANRRITLPEAFLTADIVLTTLQNVSEGLVVYPKVIARRISQELPFMATENIIMAIVKNGGDRQEAHEKIRVLSHEAGHQVKHLGLENDLIERVRTDPYFDPIQGQLDALLEPKSFIGRAPQQVDKFLAEWVHPALADNEFQAALGKAGKAELNKRPLPARSSTTSGTASPALHCPHSAIPLAASSSSSSSHGSPLSTPTGTPVPHAHPQPALPAVESSAVHGLDDAHPRAPDAVNARLPVAGGVSGSSTPGGGRTNFIGTLQSKSAWDALIHGSWV
;
A
#
# COMPACT_ATOMS: atom_id res chain seq x y z
N MET A 1 -19.97 -0.52 27.72
CA MET A 1 -19.83 -1.77 26.95
C MET A 1 -18.35 -2.03 26.83
N GLU A 2 -17.87 -3.23 27.16
CA GLU A 2 -16.44 -3.52 27.11
C GLU A 2 -15.94 -3.62 25.66
N ALA A 3 -14.63 -3.47 25.45
CA ALA A 3 -14.04 -3.49 24.11
C ALA A 3 -14.21 -4.85 23.39
N PHE A 4 -14.38 -5.96 24.14
CA PHE A 4 -14.62 -7.29 23.57
C PHE A 4 -16.10 -7.53 23.18
N ASP A 5 -17.02 -6.69 23.65
CA ASP A 5 -18.46 -6.75 23.32
C ASP A 5 -18.84 -5.84 22.14
N THR A 6 -17.85 -5.14 21.56
CA THR A 6 -18.05 -4.19 20.46
C THR A 6 -17.16 -4.51 19.28
N TYR A 7 -17.64 -4.23 18.07
CA TYR A 7 -16.79 -4.35 16.89
C TYR A 7 -15.58 -3.41 17.02
N GLN A 8 -14.40 -3.99 16.86
CA GLN A 8 -13.14 -3.27 16.76
C GLN A 8 -12.57 -3.53 15.37
N THR A 9 -12.14 -2.46 14.69
CA THR A 9 -11.43 -2.65 13.42
C THR A 9 -10.20 -3.53 13.65
N PRO A 10 -9.98 -4.58 12.84
CA PRO A 10 -8.82 -5.44 12.99
C PRO A 10 -7.51 -4.70 12.69
N LEU A 11 -7.57 -3.56 11.98
CA LEU A 11 -6.40 -2.75 11.66
C LEU A 11 -5.71 -2.26 12.94
N SER A 12 -6.45 -1.66 13.88
CA SER A 12 -5.88 -1.14 15.13
C SER A 12 -5.76 -2.19 16.23
N SER A 13 -6.64 -3.19 16.26
CA SER A 13 -6.69 -4.18 17.35
C SER A 13 -5.78 -5.40 17.14
N ARG A 14 -5.31 -5.64 15.91
CA ARG A 14 -4.57 -6.87 15.56
C ARG A 14 -3.29 -6.66 14.78
N TYR A 15 -3.24 -5.68 13.88
CA TYR A 15 -2.25 -5.69 12.81
C TYR A 15 -1.29 -4.50 12.81
N ALA A 16 -1.79 -3.26 12.90
CA ALA A 16 -0.97 -2.07 12.70
C ALA A 16 0.05 -1.87 13.82
N SER A 17 1.14 -1.18 13.49
CA SER A 17 2.13 -0.77 14.48
C SER A 17 1.53 0.18 15.52
N LYS A 18 2.12 0.19 16.72
CA LYS A 18 1.64 1.04 17.81
C LYS A 18 1.79 2.51 17.47
N GLU A 19 2.86 2.84 16.75
CA GLU A 19 3.21 4.17 16.29
C GLU A 19 2.13 4.70 15.34
N MET A 20 1.76 3.94 14.30
CA MET A 20 0.70 4.34 13.36
C MET A 20 -0.68 4.38 14.02
N ALA A 21 -0.99 3.42 14.90
CA ALA A 21 -2.25 3.40 15.64
C ALA A 21 -2.37 4.59 16.62
N HIS A 22 -1.27 4.95 17.30
CA HIS A 22 -1.23 6.10 18.19
C HIS A 22 -1.38 7.42 17.42
N LEU A 23 -0.76 7.53 16.25
CA LEU A 23 -0.83 8.73 15.40
C LEU A 23 -2.28 9.16 15.09
N PHE A 24 -3.14 8.18 14.78
CA PHE A 24 -4.58 8.42 14.51
C PHE A 24 -5.48 8.27 15.75
N SER A 25 -4.90 8.19 16.96
CA SER A 25 -5.68 8.04 18.19
C SER A 25 -6.36 9.35 18.60
N PRO A 26 -7.48 9.30 19.36
CA PRO A 26 -8.08 10.48 19.96
C PRO A 26 -7.10 11.26 20.85
N ALA A 27 -6.22 10.57 21.57
CA ALA A 27 -5.20 11.19 22.41
C ALA A 27 -4.24 12.07 21.61
N ASN A 28 -3.70 11.55 20.50
CA ASN A 28 -2.82 12.33 19.65
C ASN A 28 -3.58 13.46 18.93
N ARG A 29 -4.84 13.21 18.52
CA ARG A 29 -5.70 14.23 17.90
C ARG A 29 -5.86 15.45 18.81
N PHE A 30 -6.33 15.26 20.03
CA PHE A 30 -6.63 16.37 20.93
C PHE A 30 -5.38 17.00 21.54
N PHE A 31 -4.30 16.23 21.72
CA PHE A 31 -2.97 16.79 22.00
C PHE A 31 -2.54 17.76 20.89
N THR A 32 -2.69 17.36 19.63
CA THR A 32 -2.32 18.19 18.47
C THR A 32 -3.20 19.43 18.36
N TRP A 33 -4.50 19.34 18.68
CA TRP A 33 -5.37 20.53 18.75
C TRP A 33 -4.89 21.52 19.80
N ARG A 34 -4.55 21.05 21.01
CA ARG A 34 -3.97 21.91 22.07
C ARG A 34 -2.63 22.52 21.64
N LYS A 35 -1.78 21.77 20.95
CA LYS A 35 -0.52 22.27 20.39
C LYS A 35 -0.77 23.35 19.33
N LEU A 36 -1.76 23.18 18.45
CA LEU A 36 -2.14 24.18 17.44
C LEU A 36 -2.69 25.46 18.08
N TRP A 37 -3.54 25.35 19.11
CA TRP A 37 -4.00 26.52 19.86
C TRP A 37 -2.85 27.22 20.59
N LEU A 38 -1.91 26.47 21.17
CA LEU A 38 -0.71 27.06 21.77
C LEU A 38 0.11 27.83 20.72
N ASN A 39 0.37 27.23 19.55
CA ASN A 39 1.09 27.90 18.46
C ASN A 39 0.36 29.16 17.98
N LEU A 40 -0.97 29.14 17.93
CA LEU A 40 -1.79 30.31 17.59
C LEU A 40 -1.57 31.43 18.61
N ALA A 41 -1.75 31.13 19.90
CA ALA A 41 -1.61 32.11 20.98
C ALA A 41 -0.19 32.69 21.06
N VAL A 42 0.84 31.88 20.80
CA VAL A 42 2.24 32.34 20.73
C VAL A 42 2.43 33.32 19.57
N ALA A 43 1.97 32.98 18.36
CA ALA A 43 2.12 33.83 17.19
C ALA A 43 1.31 35.13 17.30
N GLU A 44 0.07 35.04 17.80
CA GLU A 44 -0.79 36.20 18.09
C GLU A 44 -0.15 37.15 19.12
N LYS A 45 0.50 36.59 20.15
CA LYS A 45 1.25 37.37 21.14
C LYS A 45 2.46 38.07 20.52
N GLU A 46 3.25 37.36 19.72
CA GLU A 46 4.41 37.92 19.00
C GLU A 46 4.00 39.10 18.09
N LEU A 47 2.77 39.08 17.57
CA LEU A 47 2.19 40.12 16.72
C LEU A 47 1.45 41.25 17.46
N GLY A 48 1.47 41.20 18.79
CA GLY A 48 1.02 42.28 19.68
C GLY A 48 -0.40 42.15 20.23
N LEU A 49 -1.07 40.99 20.10
CA LEU A 49 -2.33 40.77 20.81
C LEU A 49 -2.10 40.61 22.32
N PRO A 50 -3.05 41.06 23.17
CA PRO A 50 -2.91 41.08 24.62
C PRO A 50 -3.06 39.68 25.23
N ILE A 51 -2.05 38.83 25.04
CA ILE A 51 -1.97 37.46 25.56
C ILE A 51 -0.86 37.40 26.61
N SER A 52 -1.20 37.04 27.84
CA SER A 52 -0.24 36.99 28.96
C SER A 52 0.74 35.81 28.84
N ASP A 53 1.94 35.94 29.41
CA ASP A 53 2.87 34.81 29.55
C ASP A 53 2.26 33.67 30.37
N GLU A 54 1.48 34.00 31.40
CA GLU A 54 0.78 33.02 32.22
C GLU A 54 -0.18 32.16 31.38
N ALA A 55 -0.95 32.76 30.46
CA ALA A 55 -1.85 32.02 29.58
C ALA A 55 -1.09 31.00 28.72
N VAL A 56 0.01 31.43 28.09
CA VAL A 56 0.86 30.58 27.25
C VAL A 56 1.49 29.43 28.05
N GLU A 57 2.00 29.71 29.25
CA GLU A 57 2.61 28.69 30.10
C GLU A 57 1.59 27.69 30.65
N GLN A 58 0.38 28.13 31.02
CA GLN A 58 -0.71 27.22 31.38
C GLN A 58 -1.10 26.30 30.21
N MET A 59 -1.17 26.82 28.98
CA MET A 59 -1.45 26.02 27.78
C MET A 59 -0.36 24.97 27.53
N LYS A 60 0.93 25.37 27.60
CA LYS A 60 2.08 24.45 27.47
C LYS A 60 2.05 23.32 28.50
N ALA A 61 1.75 23.64 29.75
CA ALA A 61 1.72 22.66 30.84
C ALA A 61 0.59 21.62 30.68
N ASN A 62 -0.44 21.93 29.86
CA ASN A 62 -1.67 21.15 29.75
C ASN A 62 -1.93 20.61 28.33
N LEU A 63 -0.90 20.31 27.54
CA LEU A 63 -1.10 19.77 26.18
C LEU A 63 -1.68 18.35 26.17
N HIS A 64 -1.33 17.50 27.15
CA HIS A 64 -1.85 16.14 27.26
C HIS A 64 -3.19 16.11 28.00
N LEU A 65 -4.10 15.27 27.53
CA LEU A 65 -5.39 15.02 28.17
C LEU A 65 -5.30 13.80 29.09
N ASN A 66 -5.82 13.92 30.30
CA ASN A 66 -6.06 12.79 31.21
C ASN A 66 -7.48 12.20 30.98
N PRO A 67 -7.81 11.01 31.53
CA PRO A 67 -9.12 10.38 31.35
C PRO A 67 -10.32 11.26 31.75
N GLU A 68 -10.21 12.01 32.85
CA GLU A 68 -11.25 12.92 33.32
C GLU A 68 -11.55 14.02 32.27
N GLN A 69 -10.51 14.58 31.64
CA GLN A 69 -10.69 15.57 30.58
C GLN A 69 -11.38 14.99 29.34
N PHE A 70 -11.19 13.71 29.02
CA PHE A 70 -11.94 13.06 27.95
C PHE A 70 -13.43 12.93 28.29
N GLU A 71 -13.76 12.59 29.55
CA GLU A 71 -15.14 12.52 30.01
C GLU A 71 -15.82 13.89 29.96
N ILE A 72 -15.13 14.94 30.44
CA ILE A 72 -15.62 16.32 30.36
C ILE A 72 -15.87 16.69 28.89
N ALA A 73 -14.91 16.46 28.00
CA ALA A 73 -15.08 16.77 26.58
C ALA A 73 -16.28 16.03 25.97
N ALA A 74 -16.51 14.76 26.28
CA ALA A 74 -17.64 13.99 25.78
C ALA A 74 -19.00 14.53 26.27
N VAL A 75 -19.09 14.92 27.54
CA VAL A 75 -20.29 15.58 28.10
C VAL A 75 -20.56 16.91 27.40
N GLU A 76 -19.50 17.69 27.22
CA GLU A 76 -19.56 19.02 26.62
C GLU A 76 -19.87 18.98 25.11
N GLU A 77 -19.43 17.93 24.40
CA GLU A 77 -19.78 17.66 23.01
C GLU A 77 -21.25 17.27 22.88
N LYS A 78 -21.75 16.40 23.77
CA LYS A 78 -23.17 16.04 23.80
C LYS A 78 -24.07 17.26 24.02
N LYS A 79 -23.63 18.20 24.86
CA LYS A 79 -24.34 19.46 25.15
C LYS A 79 -24.30 20.44 23.98
N ARG A 80 -23.13 20.66 23.38
CA ARG A 80 -22.92 21.69 22.33
C ARG A 80 -23.18 21.20 20.91
N ARG A 81 -23.23 19.88 20.70
CA ARG A 81 -23.24 19.25 19.37
C ARG A 81 -22.08 19.71 18.49
N HIS A 82 -20.91 19.95 19.11
CA HIS A 82 -19.71 20.43 18.44
C HIS A 82 -18.44 19.99 19.18
N ASP A 83 -17.62 19.17 18.52
CA ASP A 83 -16.40 18.56 19.08
C ASP A 83 -15.33 19.63 19.44
N VAL A 84 -14.98 20.51 18.51
CA VAL A 84 -13.98 21.56 18.75
C VAL A 84 -14.37 22.45 19.93
N MET A 85 -15.61 22.95 19.98
CA MET A 85 -16.05 23.83 21.06
C MET A 85 -16.12 23.13 22.42
N ALA A 86 -16.41 21.83 22.44
CA ALA A 86 -16.28 21.03 23.66
C ALA A 86 -14.83 21.02 24.16
N HIS A 87 -13.87 20.78 23.26
CA HIS A 87 -12.45 20.75 23.60
C HIS A 87 -11.88 22.14 23.94
N VAL A 88 -12.36 23.23 23.34
CA VAL A 88 -12.03 24.61 23.75
C VAL A 88 -12.42 24.82 25.22
N HIS A 89 -13.65 24.44 25.58
CA HIS A 89 -14.13 24.56 26.96
C HIS A 89 -13.31 23.69 27.93
N THR A 90 -13.10 22.42 27.61
CA THR A 90 -12.30 21.50 28.43
C THR A 90 -10.86 21.99 28.59
N PHE A 91 -10.27 22.61 27.57
CA PHE A 91 -8.92 23.17 27.67
C PHE A 91 -8.88 24.43 28.54
N GLY A 92 -9.87 25.32 28.40
CA GLY A 92 -10.02 26.51 29.25
C GLY A 92 -10.19 26.19 30.74
N GLN A 93 -10.78 25.05 31.10
CA GLN A 93 -10.89 24.63 32.51
C GLN A 93 -9.53 24.34 33.17
N VAL A 94 -8.56 23.83 32.41
CA VAL A 94 -7.21 23.52 32.92
C VAL A 94 -6.18 24.61 32.63
N ALA A 95 -6.54 25.58 31.79
CA ALA A 95 -5.77 26.78 31.50
C ALA A 95 -6.67 28.04 31.66
N PRO A 96 -7.13 28.36 32.88
CA PRO A 96 -8.08 29.45 33.12
C PRO A 96 -7.57 30.81 32.66
N ALA A 97 -6.27 31.09 32.75
CA ALA A 97 -5.69 32.34 32.23
C ALA A 97 -5.77 32.44 30.70
N ALA A 98 -5.84 31.29 30.02
CA ALA A 98 -5.98 31.21 28.56
C ALA A 98 -7.43 31.03 28.08
N ALA A 99 -8.39 30.76 28.98
CA ALA A 99 -9.75 30.36 28.60
C ALA A 99 -10.45 31.36 27.67
N GLY A 100 -10.19 32.66 27.83
CA GLY A 100 -10.74 33.72 26.98
C GLY A 100 -10.03 33.93 25.64
N ILE A 101 -8.84 33.34 25.43
CA ILE A 101 -8.03 33.52 24.21
C ILE A 101 -7.83 32.23 23.42
N ILE A 102 -8.18 31.07 23.97
CA ILE A 102 -8.14 29.81 23.21
C ILE A 102 -9.08 29.94 22.02
N HIS A 103 -8.55 29.68 20.82
CA HIS A 103 -9.27 29.75 19.55
C HIS A 103 -9.63 31.17 19.06
N LEU A 104 -8.98 32.21 19.59
CA LEU A 104 -9.20 33.59 19.16
C LEU A 104 -9.01 33.74 17.64
N GLY A 105 -9.96 34.42 16.98
CA GLY A 105 -9.95 34.67 15.53
C GLY A 105 -10.13 33.43 14.62
N ALA A 106 -9.99 32.21 15.15
CA ALA A 106 -9.98 30.99 14.38
C ALA A 106 -11.38 30.38 14.13
N THR A 107 -11.42 29.38 13.27
CA THR A 107 -12.58 28.50 13.01
C THR A 107 -12.20 27.06 13.30
N SER A 108 -13.16 26.15 13.48
CA SER A 108 -12.95 24.72 13.77
C SER A 108 -11.88 24.05 12.88
N CYS A 109 -11.84 24.40 11.59
CA CYS A 109 -10.84 23.91 10.63
C CYS A 109 -9.41 24.36 10.89
N TYR A 110 -9.18 25.35 11.75
CA TYR A 110 -7.84 25.67 12.21
C TYR A 110 -7.22 24.49 12.97
N VAL A 111 -7.98 23.77 13.81
CA VAL A 111 -7.43 22.62 14.54
C VAL A 111 -7.68 21.30 13.85
N THR A 112 -8.84 21.09 13.24
CA THR A 112 -9.18 19.80 12.63
C THR A 112 -8.33 19.53 11.38
N ASP A 113 -8.34 20.46 10.42
CA ASP A 113 -7.67 20.28 9.12
C ASP A 113 -6.15 20.37 9.22
N ASN A 114 -5.61 21.29 10.03
CA ASN A 114 -4.15 21.36 10.25
C ASN A 114 -3.63 20.13 10.99
N ALA A 115 -4.38 19.59 11.95
CA ALA A 115 -3.99 18.34 12.62
C ALA A 115 -4.00 17.17 11.64
N ASP A 116 -5.01 17.06 10.78
CA ASP A 116 -5.04 16.02 9.73
C ASP A 116 -3.82 16.09 8.81
N LEU A 117 -3.40 17.29 8.39
CA LEU A 117 -2.19 17.47 7.56
C LEU A 117 -0.91 17.05 8.32
N ILE A 118 -0.81 17.36 9.61
CA ILE A 118 0.29 16.87 10.47
C ILE A 118 0.30 15.34 10.50
N PHE A 119 -0.85 14.70 10.73
CA PHE A 119 -0.96 13.24 10.79
C PHE A 119 -0.62 12.59 9.45
N ILE A 120 -1.07 13.17 8.33
CA ILE A 120 -0.73 12.67 6.99
C ILE A 120 0.79 12.72 6.76
N ARG A 121 1.44 13.86 7.05
CA ARG A 121 2.89 14.00 6.88
C ARG A 121 3.67 13.01 7.75
N GLU A 122 3.29 12.89 9.01
CA GLU A 122 3.93 11.96 9.95
C GLU A 122 3.71 10.50 9.54
N ALA A 123 2.50 10.15 9.08
CA ALA A 123 2.18 8.81 8.61
C ALA A 123 3.00 8.45 7.35
N LEU A 124 3.08 9.35 6.37
CA LEU A 124 3.91 9.17 5.18
C LEU A 124 5.39 8.99 5.56
N THR A 125 5.88 9.75 6.54
CA THR A 125 7.26 9.62 7.06
C THR A 125 7.51 8.24 7.67
N LEU A 126 6.58 7.72 8.48
CA LEU A 126 6.67 6.36 9.03
C LEU A 126 6.67 5.29 7.93
N LEU A 127 5.82 5.44 6.91
CA LEU A 127 5.75 4.51 5.78
C LEU A 127 7.03 4.53 4.95
N LEU A 128 7.60 5.70 4.66
CA LEU A 128 8.83 5.84 3.89
C LEU A 128 10.01 5.11 4.55
N ALA A 129 10.16 5.25 5.87
CA ALA A 129 11.18 4.53 6.62
C ALA A 129 11.04 3.01 6.48
N LYS A 130 9.81 2.48 6.59
CA LYS A 130 9.54 1.04 6.43
C LYS A 130 9.76 0.57 4.98
N LEU A 131 9.34 1.36 4.01
CA LEU A 131 9.52 1.05 2.59
C LEU A 131 11.00 0.98 2.20
N ALA A 132 11.81 1.92 2.68
CA ALA A 132 13.27 1.89 2.48
C ALA A 132 13.89 0.59 3.03
N ILE A 133 13.45 0.14 4.21
CA ILE A 133 13.91 -1.14 4.80
C ILE A 133 13.49 -2.32 3.92
N VAL A 134 12.23 -2.38 3.46
CA VAL A 134 11.75 -3.46 2.58
C VAL A 134 12.58 -3.53 1.29
N ILE A 135 12.86 -2.38 0.66
CA ILE A 135 13.69 -2.28 -0.55
C ILE A 135 15.09 -2.84 -0.28
N ASP A 136 15.72 -2.44 0.82
CA ASP A 136 17.06 -2.91 1.21
C ASP A 136 17.12 -4.44 1.45
N ARG A 137 16.11 -5.01 2.11
CA ARG A 137 16.04 -6.47 2.34
C ARG A 137 15.89 -7.24 1.04
N PHE A 138 15.03 -6.77 0.13
CA PHE A 138 14.93 -7.38 -1.20
C PHE A 138 16.19 -7.16 -2.05
N ALA A 139 16.88 -6.04 -1.91
CA ALA A 139 18.15 -5.79 -2.58
C ALA A 139 19.23 -6.78 -2.12
N THR A 140 19.34 -7.01 -0.81
CA THR A 140 20.22 -8.03 -0.22
C THR A 140 19.88 -9.42 -0.76
N PHE A 141 18.59 -9.79 -0.80
CA PHE A 141 18.14 -11.05 -1.39
C PHE A 141 18.48 -11.16 -2.88
N ALA A 142 18.29 -10.07 -3.64
CA ALA A 142 18.58 -10.03 -5.07
C ALA A 142 20.07 -10.22 -5.35
N GLU A 143 20.94 -9.58 -4.57
CA GLU A 143 22.39 -9.72 -4.66
C GLU A 143 22.85 -11.14 -4.32
N GLN A 144 22.31 -11.72 -3.23
CA GLN A 144 22.64 -13.07 -2.78
C GLN A 144 22.32 -14.13 -3.85
N TYR A 145 21.19 -13.97 -4.55
CA TYR A 145 20.71 -14.95 -5.52
C TYR A 145 20.83 -14.48 -6.98
N ARG A 146 21.69 -13.49 -7.25
CA ARG A 146 21.86 -12.89 -8.59
C ARG A 146 22.26 -13.89 -9.67
N ASP A 147 23.02 -14.93 -9.29
CA ASP A 147 23.58 -15.94 -10.19
C ASP A 147 22.78 -17.24 -10.22
N LEU A 148 21.77 -17.42 -9.36
CA LEU A 148 21.03 -18.68 -9.23
C LEU A 148 19.99 -18.81 -10.36
N PRO A 149 20.19 -19.70 -11.36
CA PRO A 149 19.22 -19.88 -12.44
C PRO A 149 17.87 -20.35 -11.89
N THR A 150 16.78 -19.85 -12.46
CA THR A 150 15.40 -20.29 -12.22
C THR A 150 14.62 -20.24 -13.53
N LEU A 151 13.62 -21.11 -13.67
CA LEU A 151 12.76 -21.14 -14.84
C LEU A 151 12.05 -19.78 -15.01
N GLY A 152 12.12 -19.18 -16.19
CA GLY A 152 11.34 -18.00 -16.53
C GLY A 152 9.87 -18.36 -16.74
N PHE A 153 8.96 -17.43 -16.47
CA PHE A 153 7.53 -17.65 -16.65
C PHE A 153 6.89 -16.51 -17.42
N THR A 154 6.25 -16.83 -18.54
CA THR A 154 5.32 -15.95 -19.26
C THR A 154 4.03 -16.74 -19.45
N HIS A 155 2.86 -16.14 -19.16
CA HIS A 155 1.59 -16.89 -19.06
C HIS A 155 1.62 -18.04 -18.04
N PHE A 156 2.53 -17.97 -17.06
CA PHE A 156 2.86 -19.06 -16.14
C PHE A 156 3.24 -20.38 -16.86
N GLN A 157 3.72 -20.28 -18.10
CA GLN A 157 4.33 -21.36 -18.86
C GLN A 157 5.86 -21.23 -18.84
N PRO A 158 6.60 -22.36 -18.95
CA PRO A 158 8.05 -22.36 -19.07
C PRO A 158 8.54 -21.41 -20.18
N ALA A 159 9.49 -20.55 -19.82
CA ALA A 159 10.15 -19.60 -20.72
C ALA A 159 11.65 -19.56 -20.42
N GLN A 160 12.41 -18.84 -21.26
CA GLN A 160 13.86 -18.65 -21.11
C GLN A 160 14.25 -18.37 -19.66
N LEU A 161 15.36 -18.98 -19.21
CA LEU A 161 15.79 -18.88 -17.82
C LEU A 161 16.09 -17.44 -17.44
N THR A 162 15.81 -17.13 -16.18
CA THR A 162 16.27 -15.92 -15.49
C THR A 162 17.06 -16.35 -14.25
N THR A 163 17.40 -15.43 -13.36
CA THR A 163 17.88 -15.78 -12.02
C THR A 163 16.87 -15.38 -10.94
N VAL A 164 16.97 -16.02 -9.78
CA VAL A 164 16.14 -15.71 -8.62
C VAL A 164 16.34 -14.24 -8.22
N GLY A 165 17.58 -13.78 -8.19
CA GLY A 165 17.89 -12.38 -7.91
C GLY A 165 17.36 -11.43 -8.98
N LYS A 166 17.47 -11.79 -10.27
CA LYS A 166 16.89 -10.99 -11.34
C LYS A 166 15.38 -10.87 -11.23
N ARG A 167 14.67 -11.94 -10.86
CA ARG A 167 13.21 -11.87 -10.60
C ARG A 167 12.89 -10.87 -9.48
N ALA A 168 13.68 -10.86 -8.40
CA ALA A 168 13.49 -9.92 -7.30
C ALA A 168 13.68 -8.45 -7.73
N THR A 169 14.53 -8.15 -8.73
CA THR A 169 14.68 -6.77 -9.23
C THR A 169 13.40 -6.19 -9.84
N LEU A 170 12.49 -7.03 -10.36
CA LEU A 170 11.20 -6.56 -10.87
C LEU A 170 10.35 -6.02 -9.72
N TRP A 171 10.36 -6.70 -8.57
CA TRP A 171 9.66 -6.25 -7.36
C TRP A 171 10.27 -4.96 -6.80
N ILE A 172 11.61 -4.90 -6.74
CA ILE A 172 12.32 -3.73 -6.25
C ILE A 172 12.05 -2.51 -7.13
N GLN A 173 12.00 -2.67 -8.46
CA GLN A 173 11.71 -1.58 -9.38
C GLN A 173 10.36 -0.91 -9.09
N GLU A 174 9.31 -1.70 -8.86
CA GLU A 174 7.98 -1.17 -8.51
C GLU A 174 8.02 -0.46 -7.14
N LEU A 175 8.70 -1.05 -6.14
CA LEU A 175 8.88 -0.43 -4.83
C LEU A 175 9.66 0.89 -4.89
N LEU A 176 10.64 1.05 -5.79
CA LEU A 176 11.34 2.32 -6.02
C LEU A 176 10.40 3.39 -6.59
N TRP A 177 9.45 3.01 -7.45
CA TRP A 177 8.43 3.95 -7.94
C TRP A 177 7.48 4.36 -6.82
N ASP A 178 7.10 3.43 -5.94
CA ASP A 178 6.29 3.74 -4.76
C ASP A 178 7.05 4.66 -3.79
N LEU A 179 8.34 4.42 -3.55
CA LEU A 179 9.18 5.27 -2.72
C LEU A 179 9.21 6.70 -3.25
N ARG A 180 9.43 6.87 -4.56
CA ARG A 180 9.36 8.17 -5.24
C ARG A 180 7.99 8.83 -5.05
N ASN A 181 6.91 8.10 -5.28
CA ASN A 181 5.55 8.65 -5.27
C ASN A 181 5.11 9.08 -3.86
N ILE A 182 5.39 8.25 -2.85
CA ILE A 182 5.06 8.52 -1.44
C ILE A 182 5.91 9.69 -0.94
N LYS A 183 7.21 9.75 -1.30
CA LYS A 183 8.09 10.85 -0.94
C LYS A 183 7.58 12.17 -1.54
N ARG A 184 7.24 12.18 -2.82
CA ARG A 184 6.62 13.35 -3.46
C ARG A 184 5.35 13.79 -2.73
N ALA A 185 4.43 12.88 -2.43
CA ALA A 185 3.20 13.23 -1.73
C ALA A 185 3.42 13.82 -0.32
N ARG A 186 4.49 13.38 0.38
CA ARG A 186 4.90 13.97 1.66
C ARG A 186 5.49 15.37 1.47
N ASP A 187 6.43 15.50 0.54
CA ASP A 187 7.23 16.71 0.35
C ASP A 187 6.41 17.85 -0.28
N ASP A 188 5.39 17.51 -1.09
CA ASP A 188 4.44 18.47 -1.67
C ASP A 188 3.39 18.94 -0.65
N LEU A 189 3.27 18.33 0.54
CA LEU A 189 2.19 18.63 1.48
C LEU A 189 2.35 20.02 2.12
N GLY A 190 1.38 20.90 1.89
CA GLY A 190 1.30 22.22 2.52
C GLY A 190 0.47 22.23 3.79
N PHE A 191 0.61 23.31 4.57
CA PHE A 191 -0.23 23.58 5.75
C PHE A 191 -1.49 24.36 5.35
N ARG A 192 -2.61 24.20 6.06
CA ARG A 192 -3.77 25.09 5.84
C ARG A 192 -3.51 26.46 6.45
N GLY A 193 -2.99 26.49 7.68
CA GLY A 193 -2.74 27.74 8.42
C GLY A 193 -4.02 28.39 8.95
N VAL A 194 -4.00 29.71 9.09
CA VAL A 194 -5.11 30.55 9.60
C VAL A 194 -5.89 31.20 8.45
N LYS A 195 -6.97 30.54 8.03
CA LYS A 195 -7.73 30.94 6.82
C LYS A 195 -9.15 31.46 7.06
N GLY A 196 -9.61 31.45 8.31
CA GLY A 196 -11.00 31.77 8.66
C GLY A 196 -12.01 30.77 8.08
N THR A 197 -13.29 31.12 8.12
CA THR A 197 -14.41 30.21 7.80
C THR A 197 -14.58 29.94 6.30
N THR A 198 -14.17 30.85 5.42
CA THR A 198 -14.34 30.73 3.95
C THR A 198 -13.04 30.96 3.18
N GLY A 199 -11.89 30.94 3.86
CA GLY A 199 -10.59 31.13 3.22
C GLY A 199 -10.09 32.58 3.16
N THR A 200 -10.93 33.56 3.50
CA THR A 200 -10.65 34.99 3.33
C THR A 200 -9.97 35.66 4.52
N GLN A 201 -9.75 34.94 5.62
CA GLN A 201 -9.09 35.46 6.83
C GLN A 201 -9.78 36.66 7.50
N ALA A 202 -11.04 36.94 7.17
CA ALA A 202 -11.75 38.14 7.62
C ALA A 202 -11.79 38.33 9.15
N SER A 203 -11.90 37.24 9.91
CA SER A 203 -11.86 37.27 11.38
C SER A 203 -10.51 37.75 11.92
N PHE A 204 -9.41 37.27 11.34
CA PHE A 204 -8.06 37.70 11.71
C PHE A 204 -7.77 39.13 11.23
N LEU A 205 -8.23 39.51 10.04
CA LEU A 205 -8.09 40.89 9.56
C LEU A 205 -8.80 41.88 10.49
N THR A 206 -9.98 41.51 10.98
CA THR A 206 -10.72 42.31 11.98
C THR A 206 -9.96 42.36 13.30
N LEU A 207 -9.39 41.23 13.74
CA LEU A 207 -8.63 41.14 14.99
C LEU A 207 -7.36 42.00 14.99
N PHE A 208 -6.78 42.25 13.81
CA PHE A 208 -5.63 43.13 13.61
C PHE A 208 -6.01 44.49 13.01
N ASP A 209 -7.24 44.98 13.22
CA ASP A 209 -7.67 46.33 12.83
C ASP A 209 -7.44 46.67 11.34
N GLY A 210 -7.52 45.68 10.45
CA GLY A 210 -7.28 45.85 9.01
C GLY A 210 -5.83 45.76 8.56
N ASP A 211 -4.91 45.37 9.44
CA ASP A 211 -3.49 45.16 9.11
C ASP A 211 -3.29 43.82 8.37
N HIS A 212 -3.13 43.91 7.05
CA HIS A 212 -2.93 42.75 6.18
C HIS A 212 -1.58 42.06 6.43
N ASP A 213 -0.51 42.82 6.69
CA ASP A 213 0.83 42.28 6.87
C ASP A 213 0.90 41.40 8.13
N LYS A 214 0.19 41.78 9.20
CA LYS A 214 0.06 40.94 10.40
C LYS A 214 -0.71 39.65 10.16
N VAL A 215 -1.73 39.66 9.30
CA VAL A 215 -2.48 38.45 8.95
C VAL A 215 -1.60 37.48 8.16
N GLU A 216 -0.84 37.98 7.20
CA GLU A 216 0.12 37.16 6.43
C GLU A 216 1.23 36.61 7.34
N GLU A 217 1.78 37.44 8.24
CA GLU A 217 2.80 37.01 9.19
C GLU A 217 2.27 36.01 10.20
N LEU A 218 1.02 36.14 10.68
CA LEU A 218 0.38 35.14 11.54
C LEU A 218 0.34 33.78 10.83
N ASP A 219 -0.09 33.76 9.58
CA ASP A 219 -0.18 32.53 8.77
C ASP A 219 1.18 31.90 8.53
N ARG A 220 2.19 32.71 8.19
CA ARG A 220 3.58 32.27 8.05
C ARG A 220 4.10 31.68 9.36
N ARG A 221 3.84 32.35 10.48
CA ARG A 221 4.39 31.98 11.80
C ARG A 221 3.78 30.70 12.34
N VAL A 222 2.46 30.52 12.29
CA VAL A 222 1.82 29.26 12.75
C VAL A 222 2.24 28.07 11.89
N THR A 223 2.53 28.30 10.60
CA THR A 223 3.03 27.29 9.66
C THR A 223 4.44 26.84 10.04
N GLU A 224 5.34 27.79 10.30
CA GLU A 224 6.71 27.54 10.76
C GLU A 224 6.72 26.78 12.10
N LEU A 225 5.91 27.22 13.08
CA LEU A 225 5.77 26.56 14.38
C LEU A 225 5.18 25.14 14.29
N SER A 226 4.50 24.83 13.18
CA SER A 226 3.94 23.50 12.88
C SER A 226 4.89 22.64 12.01
N GLY A 227 6.06 23.18 11.67
CA GLY A 227 7.14 22.51 10.93
C GLY A 227 6.87 22.33 9.44
N PHE A 228 6.00 23.15 8.84
CA PHE A 228 5.75 23.13 7.39
C PHE A 228 6.57 24.22 6.69
N GLY A 229 7.05 23.92 5.47
CA GLY A 229 7.80 24.89 4.67
C GLY A 229 6.91 25.98 4.05
N TYR A 230 5.61 25.70 3.87
CA TYR A 230 4.66 26.64 3.30
C TYR A 230 3.21 26.34 3.73
N ALA A 231 2.37 27.36 3.66
CA ALA A 231 0.91 27.23 3.77
C ALA A 231 0.26 27.39 2.39
N TYR A 232 -0.89 26.77 2.19
CA TYR A 232 -1.67 26.96 0.97
C TYR A 232 -2.04 28.44 0.81
N PRO A 233 -1.67 29.08 -0.31
CA PRO A 233 -1.95 30.50 -0.52
C PRO A 233 -3.43 30.75 -0.80
N VAL A 234 -4.14 29.75 -1.34
CA VAL A 234 -5.58 29.79 -1.60
C VAL A 234 -6.19 28.55 -0.98
N SER A 235 -7.14 28.77 -0.08
CA SER A 235 -7.96 27.72 0.50
C SER A 235 -9.40 28.20 0.59
N SER A 236 -10.29 27.25 0.83
CA SER A 236 -11.64 27.55 1.24
C SER A 236 -11.74 27.49 2.78
N GLN A 237 -12.84 26.98 3.34
CA GLN A 237 -12.89 26.62 4.76
C GLN A 237 -11.81 25.60 5.13
N THR A 238 -11.38 24.75 4.20
CA THR A 238 -10.49 23.60 4.41
C THR A 238 -9.29 23.67 3.49
N TYR A 239 -8.29 22.80 3.70
CA TYR A 239 -7.43 22.47 2.56
C TYR A 239 -8.26 21.73 1.50
N SER A 240 -7.87 21.83 0.23
CA SER A 240 -8.60 21.16 -0.86
C SER A 240 -8.58 19.64 -0.68
N ARG A 241 -9.74 18.99 -0.72
CA ARG A 241 -9.84 17.52 -0.63
C ARG A 241 -9.19 16.78 -1.78
N LYS A 242 -8.75 17.49 -2.84
CA LYS A 242 -7.82 16.96 -3.84
C LYS A 242 -6.49 16.47 -3.22
N ILE A 243 -6.04 17.08 -2.12
CA ILE A 243 -4.84 16.63 -1.41
C ILE A 243 -5.03 15.20 -0.86
N ASP A 244 -6.22 14.86 -0.36
CA ASP A 244 -6.52 13.49 0.09
C ASP A 244 -6.39 12.50 -1.09
N VAL A 245 -6.79 12.89 -2.31
CA VAL A 245 -6.62 12.09 -3.52
C VAL A 245 -5.14 11.87 -3.84
N ASP A 246 -4.37 12.96 -3.85
CA ASP A 246 -2.94 12.92 -4.25
C ASP A 246 -2.07 12.19 -3.21
N VAL A 247 -2.52 12.12 -1.96
CA VAL A 247 -1.89 11.34 -0.87
C VAL A 247 -2.28 9.86 -0.92
N LEU A 248 -3.55 9.53 -1.19
CA LEU A 248 -3.99 8.13 -1.22
C LEU A 248 -3.64 7.40 -2.52
N ALA A 249 -3.49 8.11 -3.65
CA ALA A 249 -3.15 7.49 -4.92
C ALA A 249 -1.79 6.73 -4.90
N PRO A 250 -0.70 7.29 -4.33
CA PRO A 250 0.54 6.53 -4.12
C PRO A 250 0.36 5.28 -3.25
N LEU A 251 -0.49 5.32 -2.22
CA LEU A 251 -0.74 4.18 -1.36
C LEU A 251 -1.52 3.07 -2.09
N ALA A 252 -2.50 3.44 -2.91
CA ALA A 252 -3.22 2.50 -3.77
C ALA A 252 -2.30 1.86 -4.82
N SER A 253 -1.43 2.65 -5.45
CA SER A 253 -0.38 2.14 -6.35
C SER A 253 0.53 1.13 -5.64
N PHE A 254 1.01 1.46 -4.44
CA PHE A 254 1.78 0.53 -3.61
C PHE A 254 1.00 -0.74 -3.27
N GLY A 255 -0.32 -0.66 -3.09
CA GLY A 255 -1.20 -1.82 -2.98
C GLY A 255 -1.08 -2.76 -4.18
N ALA A 256 -1.02 -2.24 -5.41
CA ALA A 256 -0.82 -3.07 -6.60
C ALA A 256 0.56 -3.77 -6.59
N THR A 257 1.63 -3.02 -6.29
CA THR A 257 3.00 -3.56 -6.13
C THR A 257 3.04 -4.69 -5.11
N ALA A 258 2.53 -4.45 -3.91
CA ALA A 258 2.53 -5.42 -2.82
C ALA A 258 1.71 -6.67 -3.17
N HIS A 259 0.57 -6.51 -3.85
CA HIS A 259 -0.27 -7.63 -4.29
C HIS A 259 0.44 -8.50 -5.33
N LYS A 260 1.04 -7.88 -6.35
CA LYS A 260 1.77 -8.58 -7.41
C LYS A 260 2.96 -9.35 -6.85
N LEU A 261 3.78 -8.71 -6.02
CA LEU A 261 4.93 -9.33 -5.35
C LEU A 261 4.50 -10.53 -4.50
N ALA A 262 3.51 -10.34 -3.62
CA ALA A 262 3.04 -11.40 -2.74
C ALA A 262 2.35 -12.54 -3.51
N THR A 263 1.73 -12.25 -4.66
CA THR A 263 1.19 -13.28 -5.55
C THR A 263 2.29 -14.11 -6.19
N ASP A 264 3.38 -13.50 -6.65
CA ASP A 264 4.55 -14.26 -7.15
C ASP A 264 5.11 -15.18 -6.07
N LEU A 265 5.25 -14.70 -4.83
CA LEU A 265 5.72 -15.52 -3.70
C LEU A 265 4.80 -16.71 -3.41
N ARG A 266 3.48 -16.53 -3.51
CA ARG A 266 2.49 -17.62 -3.35
C ARG A 266 2.64 -18.67 -4.46
N LEU A 267 2.89 -18.24 -5.69
CA LEU A 267 3.15 -19.15 -6.82
C LEU A 267 4.48 -19.89 -6.63
N LEU A 268 5.54 -19.20 -6.21
CA LEU A 268 6.83 -19.83 -5.92
C LEU A 268 6.76 -20.83 -4.76
N ALA A 269 5.91 -20.58 -3.76
CA ALA A 269 5.65 -21.52 -2.67
C ALA A 269 4.90 -22.77 -3.18
N ASN A 270 3.91 -22.62 -4.06
CA ASN A 270 3.27 -23.75 -4.73
C ASN A 270 4.29 -24.61 -5.50
N LEU A 271 5.20 -23.94 -6.21
CA LEU A 271 6.30 -24.53 -6.95
C LEU A 271 7.41 -25.12 -6.06
N LYS A 272 7.36 -24.89 -4.74
CA LYS A 272 8.37 -25.26 -3.73
C LYS A 272 9.76 -24.69 -4.04
N GLU A 273 9.84 -23.57 -4.75
CA GLU A 273 11.11 -22.91 -5.08
C GLU A 273 11.52 -21.91 -4.00
N VAL A 274 10.54 -21.17 -3.49
CA VAL A 274 10.72 -20.15 -2.45
C VAL A 274 9.57 -20.24 -1.45
N GLU A 275 9.88 -20.26 -0.16
CA GLU A 275 8.90 -20.19 0.93
C GLU A 275 9.11 -18.93 1.78
N GLU A 276 8.05 -18.48 2.43
CA GLU A 276 8.12 -17.47 3.48
C GLU A 276 8.85 -18.00 4.72
N PRO A 277 9.39 -17.11 5.57
CA PRO A 277 9.96 -17.51 6.85
C PRO A 277 8.93 -18.26 7.72
N PHE A 278 9.40 -19.32 8.38
CA PHE A 278 8.58 -20.20 9.21
C PHE A 278 9.11 -20.22 10.64
N GLU A 279 8.31 -19.78 11.62
CA GLU A 279 8.73 -19.83 13.03
C GLU A 279 8.82 -21.28 13.52
N SER A 280 9.74 -21.56 14.43
CA SER A 280 9.96 -22.90 14.97
C SER A 280 8.72 -23.50 15.67
N THR A 281 7.83 -22.66 16.17
CA THR A 281 6.57 -23.05 16.84
C THR A 281 5.32 -22.85 15.96
N GLN A 282 5.49 -22.40 14.70
CA GLN A 282 4.37 -22.13 13.81
C GLN A 282 3.70 -23.44 13.38
N ILE A 283 2.37 -23.51 13.54
CA ILE A 283 1.55 -24.60 13.00
C ILE A 283 1.04 -24.16 11.63
N GLY A 284 1.50 -24.81 10.55
CA GLY A 284 1.12 -24.47 9.18
C GLY A 284 -0.29 -24.93 8.78
N SER A 285 -0.76 -26.04 9.35
CA SER A 285 -2.10 -26.59 9.16
C SER A 285 -2.52 -27.35 10.42
N SER A 286 -3.80 -27.24 10.81
CA SER A 286 -4.37 -28.00 11.92
C SER A 286 -4.47 -29.51 11.65
N ALA A 287 -4.28 -29.96 10.40
CA ALA A 287 -4.48 -31.35 9.99
C ALA A 287 -3.26 -31.98 9.29
N MET A 288 -2.37 -31.21 8.64
CA MET A 288 -1.24 -31.74 7.86
C MET A 288 0.09 -31.12 8.30
N ALA A 289 0.89 -31.88 9.06
CA ALA A 289 2.11 -31.40 9.71
C ALA A 289 3.21 -30.90 8.73
N TYR A 290 3.29 -31.46 7.52
CA TYR A 290 4.29 -31.05 6.52
C TYR A 290 3.87 -29.81 5.71
N LYS A 291 2.58 -29.42 5.75
CA LYS A 291 2.03 -28.40 4.85
C LYS A 291 2.31 -26.99 5.37
N ARG A 292 3.11 -26.24 4.61
CA ARG A 292 3.37 -24.81 4.84
C ARG A 292 2.56 -23.96 3.88
N ASN A 293 1.84 -22.97 4.41
CA ASN A 293 1.02 -22.05 3.63
C ASN A 293 1.66 -20.65 3.65
N PRO A 294 1.67 -19.91 2.53
CA PRO A 294 2.18 -18.54 2.43
C PRO A 294 1.20 -17.52 3.03
N MET A 295 0.85 -17.69 4.31
CA MET A 295 -0.20 -16.93 4.99
C MET A 295 0.15 -15.44 5.12
N ARG A 296 1.44 -15.08 5.16
CA ARG A 296 1.86 -13.67 5.27
C ARG A 296 1.65 -12.98 3.93
N SER A 297 2.02 -13.61 2.80
CA SER A 297 1.74 -13.11 1.45
C SER A 297 0.25 -13.08 1.14
N GLU A 298 -0.53 -14.07 1.60
CA GLU A 298 -2.00 -14.04 1.45
C GLU A 298 -2.62 -12.86 2.20
N ARG A 299 -2.11 -12.55 3.41
CA ARG A 299 -2.53 -11.36 4.17
C ARG A 299 -2.13 -10.07 3.47
N ILE A 300 -0.90 -10.00 2.92
CA ILE A 300 -0.45 -8.87 2.11
C ILE A 300 -1.41 -8.65 0.94
N CYS A 301 -1.71 -9.70 0.16
CA CYS A 301 -2.66 -9.60 -0.97
C CYS A 301 -4.05 -9.13 -0.53
N SER A 302 -4.53 -9.61 0.62
CA SER A 302 -5.86 -9.26 1.15
C SER A 302 -5.95 -7.77 1.50
N LEU A 303 -4.98 -7.27 2.28
CA LEU A 303 -4.93 -5.89 2.74
C LEU A 303 -4.54 -4.92 1.63
N ALA A 304 -3.64 -5.31 0.74
CA ALA A 304 -3.28 -4.53 -0.43
C ALA A 304 -4.50 -4.27 -1.35
N ARG A 305 -5.43 -5.24 -1.45
CA ARG A 305 -6.70 -5.04 -2.17
C ARG A 305 -7.60 -3.99 -1.52
N HIS A 306 -7.67 -3.97 -0.18
CA HIS A 306 -8.38 -2.90 0.54
C HIS A 306 -7.77 -1.54 0.22
N LEU A 307 -6.43 -1.45 0.27
CA LEU A 307 -5.69 -0.22 -0.02
C LEU A 307 -5.91 0.31 -1.44
N MET A 308 -5.96 -0.58 -2.44
CA MET A 308 -6.32 -0.19 -3.82
C MET A 308 -7.75 0.36 -3.92
N THR A 309 -8.68 -0.20 -3.16
CA THR A 309 -10.11 0.15 -3.24
C THR A 309 -10.41 1.46 -2.52
N ILE A 310 -9.77 1.69 -1.37
CA ILE A 310 -10.10 2.81 -0.47
C ILE A 310 -9.85 4.19 -1.09
N GLN A 311 -8.98 4.30 -2.11
CA GLN A 311 -8.72 5.55 -2.83
C GLN A 311 -9.99 6.17 -3.45
N GLN A 312 -10.96 5.35 -3.86
CA GLN A 312 -12.20 5.84 -4.47
C GLN A 312 -13.01 6.73 -3.53
N ASN A 313 -12.87 6.54 -2.21
CA ASN A 313 -13.51 7.40 -1.24
C ASN A 313 -13.01 8.86 -1.32
N ALA A 314 -11.71 9.07 -1.52
CA ALA A 314 -11.15 10.41 -1.66
C ALA A 314 -11.55 11.05 -2.99
N LEU A 315 -11.54 10.29 -4.09
CA LEU A 315 -12.00 10.77 -5.40
C LEU A 315 -13.47 11.21 -5.36
N GLY A 316 -14.34 10.35 -4.82
CA GLY A 316 -15.76 10.64 -4.64
C GLY A 316 -15.96 11.89 -3.78
N THR A 317 -15.33 11.93 -2.60
CA THR A 317 -15.44 13.06 -1.66
C THR A 317 -14.99 14.38 -2.29
N ALA A 318 -13.84 14.40 -2.96
CA ALA A 318 -13.31 15.63 -3.56
C ALA A 318 -14.20 16.14 -4.70
N SER A 319 -14.80 15.24 -5.50
CA SER A 319 -15.61 15.61 -6.67
C SER A 319 -16.93 16.30 -6.34
N VAL A 320 -17.44 16.13 -5.12
CA VAL A 320 -18.75 16.64 -4.69
C VAL A 320 -18.67 17.70 -3.60
N GLN A 321 -17.47 18.21 -3.29
CA GLN A 321 -17.34 19.37 -2.42
C GLN A 321 -17.96 20.60 -3.08
N TRP A 322 -19.03 21.15 -2.49
CA TRP A 322 -19.69 22.34 -3.02
C TRP A 322 -19.06 23.62 -2.48
N PHE A 323 -18.65 24.50 -3.40
CA PHE A 323 -18.10 25.83 -3.08
C PHE A 323 -17.01 25.76 -2.01
N GLU A 324 -17.15 26.52 -0.91
CA GLU A 324 -16.10 26.63 0.10
C GLU A 324 -16.01 25.45 1.09
N ARG A 325 -17.05 24.62 1.23
CA ARG A 325 -17.04 23.29 1.90
C ARG A 325 -18.46 22.73 2.03
N THR A 326 -18.59 21.41 1.91
CA THR A 326 -19.71 20.63 2.50
C THR A 326 -19.19 19.59 3.50
N LEU A 327 -19.95 19.33 4.58
CA LEU A 327 -19.47 18.55 5.74
C LEU A 327 -19.56 17.02 5.55
N ASP A 328 -20.07 16.56 4.41
CA ASP A 328 -20.11 15.14 4.02
C ASP A 328 -18.71 14.50 3.92
N ASP A 329 -17.66 15.32 3.82
CA ASP A 329 -16.27 14.90 3.90
C ASP A 329 -15.86 14.34 5.28
N SER A 330 -16.45 14.85 6.37
CA SER A 330 -15.97 14.64 7.73
C SER A 330 -16.04 13.18 8.16
N ALA A 331 -17.20 12.54 8.01
CA ALA A 331 -17.37 11.14 8.42
C ALA A 331 -16.54 10.19 7.54
N ASN A 332 -16.51 10.42 6.23
CA ASN A 332 -15.74 9.59 5.29
C ASN A 332 -14.25 9.64 5.61
N ARG A 333 -13.67 10.84 5.76
CA ARG A 333 -12.23 11.02 6.02
C ARG A 333 -11.77 10.43 7.35
N ARG A 334 -12.64 10.43 8.37
CA ARG A 334 -12.36 9.80 9.68
C ARG A 334 -12.20 8.27 9.59
N ILE A 335 -12.70 7.64 8.53
CA ILE A 335 -12.52 6.21 8.22
C ILE A 335 -11.38 6.06 7.21
N THR A 336 -11.52 6.71 6.06
CA THR A 336 -10.68 6.51 4.87
C THR A 336 -9.21 6.81 5.14
N LEU A 337 -8.88 7.94 5.77
CA LEU A 337 -7.47 8.33 5.96
C LEU A 337 -6.77 7.39 6.96
N PRO A 338 -7.26 7.18 8.20
CA PRO A 338 -6.60 6.27 9.13
C PRO A 338 -6.50 4.84 8.58
N GLU A 339 -7.57 4.32 7.97
CA GLU A 339 -7.56 2.94 7.46
C GLU A 339 -6.54 2.75 6.34
N ALA A 340 -6.36 3.72 5.44
CA ALA A 340 -5.38 3.64 4.37
C ALA A 340 -3.95 3.56 4.93
N PHE A 341 -3.61 4.46 5.87
CA PHE A 341 -2.27 4.49 6.48
C PHE A 341 -2.00 3.27 7.36
N LEU A 342 -2.96 2.84 8.17
CA LEU A 342 -2.85 1.61 8.97
C LEU A 342 -2.67 0.39 8.06
N THR A 343 -3.42 0.31 6.95
CA THR A 343 -3.31 -0.81 6.00
C THR A 343 -1.93 -0.84 5.34
N ALA A 344 -1.44 0.30 4.83
CA ALA A 344 -0.10 0.40 4.25
C ALA A 344 1.00 0.03 5.26
N ASP A 345 0.85 0.48 6.51
CA ASP A 345 1.76 0.18 7.62
C ASP A 345 1.87 -1.33 7.89
N ILE A 346 0.74 -2.02 7.90
CA ILE A 346 0.66 -3.48 8.10
C ILE A 346 1.30 -4.20 6.93
N VAL A 347 0.99 -3.78 5.70
CA VAL A 347 1.52 -4.39 4.48
C VAL A 347 3.05 -4.27 4.44
N LEU A 348 3.60 -3.08 4.72
CA LEU A 348 5.05 -2.88 4.78
C LEU A 348 5.71 -3.70 5.89
N THR A 349 5.12 -3.71 7.09
CA THR A 349 5.67 -4.49 8.21
C THR A 349 5.67 -5.99 7.90
N THR A 350 4.61 -6.48 7.24
CA THR A 350 4.51 -7.89 6.82
C THR A 350 5.47 -8.21 5.68
N LEU A 351 5.63 -7.31 4.71
CA LEU A 351 6.61 -7.45 3.62
C LEU A 351 8.04 -7.47 4.15
N GLN A 352 8.38 -6.60 5.09
CA GLN A 352 9.70 -6.59 5.73
C GLN A 352 9.96 -7.95 6.37
N ASN A 353 9.04 -8.44 7.19
CA ASN A 353 9.17 -9.74 7.84
C ASN A 353 9.33 -10.90 6.83
N VAL A 354 8.61 -10.88 5.71
CA VAL A 354 8.77 -11.88 4.63
C VAL A 354 10.14 -11.76 3.98
N SER A 355 10.55 -10.55 3.58
CA SER A 355 11.82 -10.29 2.88
C SER A 355 13.06 -10.63 3.73
N GLU A 356 12.97 -10.53 5.05
CA GLU A 356 14.06 -10.84 5.98
C GLU A 356 14.34 -12.35 6.13
N GLY A 357 13.46 -13.22 5.64
CA GLY A 357 13.57 -14.66 5.89
C GLY A 357 13.04 -15.55 4.77
N LEU A 358 13.05 -15.09 3.52
CA LEU A 358 12.74 -15.94 2.37
C LEU A 358 13.68 -17.15 2.34
N VAL A 359 13.10 -18.34 2.18
CA VAL A 359 13.84 -19.60 2.08
C VAL A 359 13.81 -20.08 0.64
N VAL A 360 14.99 -20.22 0.02
CA VAL A 360 15.13 -20.68 -1.37
C VAL A 360 15.56 -22.14 -1.39
N TYR A 361 15.02 -22.92 -2.33
CA TYR A 361 15.33 -24.35 -2.51
C TYR A 361 16.03 -24.63 -3.86
N PRO A 362 17.35 -24.41 -3.98
CA PRO A 362 18.08 -24.55 -5.26
C PRO A 362 17.93 -25.90 -5.94
N LYS A 363 17.79 -27.00 -5.18
CA LYS A 363 17.63 -28.35 -5.75
C LYS A 363 16.26 -28.57 -6.40
N VAL A 364 15.20 -27.97 -5.85
CA VAL A 364 13.87 -28.01 -6.47
C VAL A 364 13.86 -27.18 -7.75
N ILE A 365 14.47 -25.99 -7.70
CA ILE A 365 14.64 -25.12 -8.88
C ILE A 365 15.41 -25.86 -9.98
N ALA A 366 16.55 -26.47 -9.65
CA ALA A 366 17.36 -27.22 -10.60
C ALA A 366 16.59 -28.39 -11.24
N ARG A 367 15.79 -29.13 -10.46
CA ARG A 367 14.93 -30.21 -10.99
C ARG A 367 13.91 -29.66 -11.99
N ARG A 368 13.26 -28.54 -11.70
CA ARG A 368 12.30 -27.94 -12.65
C ARG A 368 12.99 -27.48 -13.93
N ILE A 369 14.17 -26.89 -13.81
CA ILE A 369 14.98 -26.52 -14.99
C ILE A 369 15.30 -27.77 -15.81
N SER A 370 15.75 -28.87 -15.20
CA SER A 370 16.11 -30.07 -15.97
C SER A 370 14.93 -30.69 -16.72
N GLN A 371 13.69 -30.48 -16.27
CA GLN A 371 12.47 -30.95 -16.93
C GLN A 371 12.11 -30.12 -18.18
N GLU A 372 12.44 -28.83 -18.20
CA GLU A 372 11.99 -27.89 -19.25
C GLU A 372 13.11 -27.43 -20.19
N LEU A 373 14.36 -27.36 -19.69
CA LEU A 373 15.51 -26.89 -20.45
C LEU A 373 15.80 -27.69 -21.72
N PRO A 374 15.59 -29.03 -21.79
CA PRO A 374 15.74 -29.77 -23.03
C PRO A 374 14.92 -29.19 -24.19
N PHE A 375 13.67 -28.78 -23.94
CA PHE A 375 12.82 -28.17 -24.97
C PHE A 375 13.32 -26.79 -25.39
N MET A 376 13.84 -26.00 -24.44
CA MET A 376 14.38 -24.66 -24.71
C MET A 376 15.77 -24.68 -25.37
N ALA A 377 16.53 -25.77 -25.20
CA ALA A 377 17.88 -25.93 -25.75
C ALA A 377 17.91 -26.39 -27.21
N THR A 378 16.76 -26.63 -27.83
CA THR A 378 16.66 -27.14 -29.21
C THR A 378 17.43 -26.29 -30.23
N GLU A 379 17.35 -24.95 -30.17
CA GLU A 379 18.14 -24.08 -31.05
C GLU A 379 19.65 -24.19 -30.77
N ASN A 380 20.07 -24.35 -29.51
CA ASN A 380 21.50 -24.54 -29.17
C ASN A 380 22.03 -25.86 -29.73
N ILE A 381 21.22 -26.92 -29.68
CA ILE A 381 21.53 -28.22 -30.27
C ILE A 381 21.65 -28.11 -31.80
N ILE A 382 20.71 -27.44 -32.47
CA ILE A 382 20.77 -27.19 -33.92
C ILE A 382 22.05 -26.42 -34.28
N MET A 383 22.36 -25.34 -33.55
CA MET A 383 23.57 -24.54 -33.79
C MET A 383 24.85 -25.37 -33.62
N ALA A 384 24.89 -26.30 -32.66
CA ALA A 384 26.04 -27.18 -32.46
C ALA A 384 26.23 -28.15 -33.63
N ILE A 385 25.15 -28.72 -34.19
CA ILE A 385 25.22 -29.57 -35.39
C ILE A 385 25.75 -28.79 -36.59
N VAL A 386 25.22 -27.58 -36.82
CA VAL A 386 25.66 -26.72 -37.95
C VAL A 386 27.13 -26.36 -37.82
N LYS A 387 27.62 -26.06 -36.61
CA LYS A 387 29.05 -25.79 -36.37
C LYS A 387 29.96 -26.99 -36.64
N ASN A 388 29.42 -28.20 -36.54
CA ASN A 388 30.13 -29.45 -36.86
C ASN A 388 29.90 -29.89 -38.33
N GLY A 389 29.37 -28.99 -39.18
CA GLY A 389 29.23 -29.19 -40.62
C GLY A 389 27.91 -29.84 -41.06
N GLY A 390 26.94 -30.01 -40.14
CA GLY A 390 25.61 -30.56 -40.46
C GLY A 390 24.65 -29.56 -41.10
N ASP A 391 23.58 -30.06 -41.71
CA ASP A 391 22.52 -29.25 -42.30
C ASP A 391 21.51 -28.74 -41.26
N ARG A 392 21.18 -27.44 -41.31
CA ARG A 392 20.27 -26.81 -40.34
C ARG A 392 18.83 -27.32 -40.45
N GLN A 393 18.33 -27.52 -41.66
CA GLN A 393 16.93 -27.93 -41.89
C GLN A 393 16.71 -29.37 -41.46
N GLU A 394 17.66 -30.24 -41.76
CA GLU A 394 17.65 -31.63 -41.31
C GLU A 394 17.73 -31.72 -39.78
N ALA A 395 18.64 -30.98 -39.15
CA ALA A 395 18.76 -30.94 -37.69
C ALA A 395 17.49 -30.44 -37.01
N HIS A 396 16.87 -29.39 -37.58
CA HIS A 396 15.61 -28.86 -37.11
C HIS A 396 14.48 -29.89 -37.20
N GLU A 397 14.32 -30.57 -38.34
CA GLU A 397 13.25 -31.56 -38.49
C GLU A 397 13.44 -32.76 -37.56
N LYS A 398 14.68 -33.25 -37.42
CA LYS A 398 15.03 -34.33 -36.48
C LYS A 398 14.70 -33.95 -35.04
N ILE A 399 15.19 -32.81 -34.56
CA ILE A 399 14.93 -32.38 -33.18
C ILE A 399 13.44 -32.09 -32.96
N ARG A 400 12.72 -31.61 -33.98
CA ARG A 400 11.27 -31.38 -33.93
C ARG A 400 10.52 -32.68 -33.68
N VAL A 401 10.83 -33.76 -34.41
CA VAL A 401 10.19 -35.07 -34.21
C VAL A 401 10.44 -35.58 -32.78
N LEU A 402 11.69 -35.60 -32.33
CA LEU A 402 12.04 -36.06 -30.98
C LEU A 402 11.38 -35.21 -29.89
N SER A 403 11.25 -33.89 -30.11
CA SER A 403 10.57 -32.98 -29.18
C SER A 403 9.07 -33.26 -29.09
N HIS A 404 8.40 -33.62 -30.19
CA HIS A 404 6.99 -34.02 -30.16
C HIS A 404 6.80 -35.33 -29.40
N GLU A 405 7.70 -36.30 -29.57
CA GLU A 405 7.65 -37.58 -28.85
C GLU A 405 7.87 -37.39 -27.34
N ALA A 406 8.89 -36.63 -26.95
CA ALA A 406 9.13 -36.28 -25.55
C ALA A 406 7.96 -35.46 -24.97
N GLY A 407 7.40 -34.53 -25.75
CA GLY A 407 6.20 -33.79 -25.38
C GLY A 407 4.97 -34.68 -25.18
N HIS A 408 4.78 -35.70 -26.03
CA HIS A 408 3.74 -36.70 -25.86
C HIS A 408 3.96 -37.50 -24.57
N GLN A 409 5.19 -37.93 -24.30
CA GLN A 409 5.53 -38.65 -23.07
C GLN A 409 5.19 -37.86 -21.80
N VAL A 410 5.59 -36.59 -21.74
CA VAL A 410 5.29 -35.75 -20.57
C VAL A 410 3.78 -35.52 -20.42
N LYS A 411 3.10 -35.15 -21.50
CA LYS A 411 1.69 -34.69 -21.43
C LYS A 411 0.66 -35.81 -21.43
N HIS A 412 0.89 -36.89 -22.15
CA HIS A 412 -0.07 -37.99 -22.30
C HIS A 412 0.24 -39.17 -21.37
N LEU A 413 1.51 -39.39 -21.02
CA LEU A 413 1.92 -40.52 -20.18
C LEU A 413 2.29 -40.10 -18.75
N GLY A 414 2.51 -38.80 -18.50
CA GLY A 414 2.88 -38.30 -17.17
C GLY A 414 4.27 -38.73 -16.71
N LEU A 415 5.17 -39.04 -17.65
CA LEU A 415 6.55 -39.44 -17.38
C LEU A 415 7.50 -38.22 -17.42
N GLU A 416 8.75 -38.42 -16.99
CA GLU A 416 9.79 -37.38 -17.07
C GLU A 416 10.15 -37.09 -18.53
N ASN A 417 10.71 -35.89 -18.77
CA ASN A 417 11.17 -35.49 -20.09
C ASN A 417 12.42 -36.30 -20.48
N ASP A 418 12.34 -37.03 -21.60
CA ASP A 418 13.42 -37.88 -22.11
C ASP A 418 14.06 -37.37 -23.42
N LEU A 419 13.84 -36.09 -23.79
CA LEU A 419 14.31 -35.54 -25.05
C LEU A 419 15.83 -35.69 -25.22
N ILE A 420 16.60 -35.53 -24.14
CA ILE A 420 18.07 -35.61 -24.21
C ILE A 420 18.52 -37.04 -24.40
N GLU A 421 17.86 -38.01 -23.77
CA GLU A 421 18.08 -39.44 -23.97
C GLU A 421 17.78 -39.85 -25.42
N ARG A 422 16.71 -39.31 -26.02
CA ARG A 422 16.40 -39.50 -27.44
C ARG A 422 17.48 -38.92 -28.34
N VAL A 423 17.92 -37.70 -28.08
CA VAL A 423 19.02 -37.06 -28.83
C VAL A 423 20.32 -37.87 -28.69
N ARG A 424 20.63 -38.41 -27.51
CA ARG A 424 21.82 -39.24 -27.28
C ARG A 424 21.78 -40.58 -28.02
N THR A 425 20.61 -41.09 -28.35
CA THR A 425 20.45 -42.42 -28.97
C THR A 425 20.22 -42.35 -30.48
N ASP A 426 19.86 -41.18 -31.02
CA ASP A 426 19.73 -40.97 -32.46
C ASP A 426 21.13 -40.70 -33.09
N PRO A 427 21.61 -41.57 -34.00
CA PRO A 427 22.94 -41.44 -34.61
C PRO A 427 23.17 -40.12 -35.35
N TYR A 428 22.10 -39.40 -35.74
CA TYR A 428 22.22 -38.09 -36.38
C TYR A 428 22.97 -37.08 -35.49
N PHE A 429 22.84 -37.19 -34.16
CA PHE A 429 23.45 -36.26 -33.21
C PHE A 429 24.82 -36.72 -32.68
N ASP A 430 25.40 -37.80 -33.22
CA ASP A 430 26.74 -38.28 -32.86
C ASP A 430 27.84 -37.19 -32.85
N PRO A 431 27.88 -36.22 -33.79
CA PRO A 431 28.91 -35.18 -33.80
C PRO A 431 28.92 -34.26 -32.57
N ILE A 432 27.81 -34.18 -31.81
CA ILE A 432 27.66 -33.28 -30.67
C ILE A 432 27.54 -34.01 -29.33
N GLN A 433 27.65 -35.33 -29.28
CA GLN A 433 27.48 -36.13 -28.05
C GLN A 433 28.34 -35.62 -26.89
N GLY A 434 29.63 -35.32 -27.16
CA GLY A 434 30.56 -34.78 -26.17
C GLY A 434 30.28 -33.34 -25.73
N GLN A 435 29.32 -32.65 -26.37
CA GLN A 435 28.95 -31.26 -26.09
C GLN A 435 27.59 -31.15 -25.37
N LEU A 436 26.75 -32.19 -25.38
CA LEU A 436 25.36 -32.12 -24.90
C LEU A 436 25.24 -31.61 -23.46
N ASP A 437 26.09 -32.08 -22.54
CA ASP A 437 26.05 -31.63 -21.15
C ASP A 437 26.39 -30.14 -21.02
N ALA A 438 27.37 -29.66 -21.79
CA ALA A 438 27.74 -28.24 -21.81
C ALA A 438 26.65 -27.38 -22.47
N LEU A 439 25.98 -27.89 -23.50
CA LEU A 439 24.87 -27.22 -24.18
C LEU A 439 23.61 -27.11 -23.31
N LEU A 440 23.53 -27.90 -22.22
CA LEU A 440 22.44 -27.92 -21.26
C LEU A 440 22.80 -27.28 -19.92
N GLU A 441 23.98 -26.65 -19.80
CA GLU A 441 24.39 -25.95 -18.58
C GLU A 441 23.46 -24.75 -18.31
N PRO A 442 22.63 -24.76 -17.25
CA PRO A 442 21.64 -23.71 -17.01
C PRO A 442 22.23 -22.29 -16.94
N LYS A 443 23.46 -22.15 -16.45
CA LYS A 443 24.15 -20.85 -16.40
C LYS A 443 24.39 -20.23 -17.77
N SER A 444 24.38 -21.01 -18.85
CA SER A 444 24.49 -20.47 -20.22
C SER A 444 23.18 -19.87 -20.74
N PHE A 445 22.04 -20.14 -20.09
CA PHE A 445 20.70 -19.72 -20.52
C PHE A 445 20.13 -18.52 -19.75
N ILE A 446 20.84 -17.99 -18.76
CA ILE A 446 20.38 -16.84 -17.95
C ILE A 446 20.73 -15.48 -18.56
N GLY A 447 21.34 -15.46 -19.75
CA GLY A 447 21.69 -14.24 -20.47
C GLY A 447 22.52 -13.26 -19.62
N ARG A 448 22.05 -12.01 -19.52
CA ARG A 448 22.69 -10.94 -18.74
C ARG A 448 22.11 -10.76 -17.34
N ALA A 449 21.35 -11.73 -16.84
CA ALA A 449 20.60 -11.58 -15.59
C ALA A 449 21.47 -11.14 -14.40
N PRO A 450 22.66 -11.74 -14.13
CA PRO A 450 23.49 -11.30 -13.01
C PRO A 450 23.98 -9.86 -13.14
N GLN A 451 24.50 -9.47 -14.31
CA GLN A 451 25.03 -8.12 -14.52
C GLN A 451 23.91 -7.06 -14.51
N GLN A 452 22.69 -7.43 -14.88
CA GLN A 452 21.52 -6.57 -14.75
C GLN A 452 21.16 -6.34 -13.28
N VAL A 453 21.30 -7.34 -12.40
CA VAL A 453 21.12 -7.17 -10.96
C VAL A 453 22.17 -6.19 -10.43
N ASP A 454 23.46 -6.46 -10.67
CA ASP A 454 24.56 -5.63 -10.14
C ASP A 454 24.41 -4.16 -10.57
N LYS A 455 24.14 -3.93 -11.86
CA LYS A 455 23.96 -2.58 -12.40
C LYS A 455 22.72 -1.89 -11.80
N PHE A 456 21.61 -2.62 -11.66
CA PHE A 456 20.38 -2.07 -11.10
C PHE A 456 20.54 -1.69 -9.62
N LEU A 457 21.17 -2.54 -8.82
CA LEU A 457 21.44 -2.25 -7.41
C LEU A 457 22.33 -1.01 -7.26
N ALA A 458 23.43 -0.96 -8.02
CA ALA A 458 24.39 0.13 -7.95
C ALA A 458 23.85 1.47 -8.46
N GLU A 459 23.13 1.50 -9.59
CA GLU A 459 22.72 2.74 -10.25
C GLU A 459 21.34 3.26 -9.82
N TRP A 460 20.47 2.40 -9.26
CA TRP A 460 19.08 2.76 -8.97
C TRP A 460 18.69 2.55 -7.52
N VAL A 461 19.06 1.41 -6.92
CA VAL A 461 18.65 1.10 -5.54
C VAL A 461 19.48 1.88 -4.53
N HIS A 462 20.81 1.75 -4.57
CA HIS A 462 21.68 2.42 -3.60
C HIS A 462 21.52 3.95 -3.62
N PRO A 463 21.43 4.62 -4.79
CA PRO A 463 21.18 6.06 -4.84
C PRO A 463 19.81 6.46 -4.28
N ALA A 464 18.76 5.67 -4.52
CA ALA A 464 17.42 5.95 -3.97
C ALA A 464 17.37 5.82 -2.44
N LEU A 465 18.21 4.97 -1.86
CA LEU A 465 18.34 4.77 -0.42
C LEU A 465 19.41 5.66 0.23
N ALA A 466 20.16 6.45 -0.53
CA ALA A 466 21.28 7.25 -0.03
C ALA A 466 20.86 8.46 0.83
N ASP A 467 19.57 8.83 0.83
CA ASP A 467 19.05 9.90 1.68
C ASP A 467 19.33 9.61 3.16
N ASN A 468 19.78 10.63 3.90
CA ASN A 468 20.11 10.53 5.32
C ASN A 468 18.94 9.99 6.16
N GLU A 469 17.70 10.34 5.79
CA GLU A 469 16.52 9.83 6.50
C GLU A 469 16.37 8.30 6.35
N PHE A 470 16.67 7.75 5.16
CA PHE A 470 16.60 6.33 4.89
C PHE A 470 17.78 5.59 5.51
N GLN A 471 18.99 6.15 5.44
CA GLN A 471 20.16 5.60 6.12
C GLN A 471 19.96 5.54 7.65
N ALA A 472 19.34 6.57 8.24
CA ALA A 472 19.00 6.56 9.65
C ALA A 472 17.95 5.48 10.01
N ALA A 473 16.96 5.25 9.14
CA ALA A 473 15.98 4.19 9.32
C ALA A 473 16.64 2.79 9.22
N LEU A 474 17.49 2.58 8.21
CA LEU A 474 18.23 1.33 8.01
C LEU A 474 19.16 1.02 9.18
N GLY A 475 19.88 2.02 9.69
CA GLY A 475 20.78 1.85 10.84
C GLY A 475 20.07 1.50 12.15
N LYS A 476 18.78 1.84 12.28
CA LYS A 476 17.93 1.50 13.43
C LYS A 476 17.07 0.25 13.20
N ALA A 477 17.07 -0.30 12.00
CA ALA A 477 16.17 -1.37 11.62
C ALA A 477 16.52 -2.67 12.36
N GLY A 478 15.63 -3.09 13.27
CA GLY A 478 15.61 -4.44 13.82
C GLY A 478 14.85 -5.41 12.91
N LYS A 479 14.77 -6.69 13.32
CA LYS A 479 13.88 -7.67 12.68
C LYS A 479 12.42 -7.24 12.82
N ALA A 480 11.64 -7.41 11.76
CA ALA A 480 10.20 -7.14 11.81
C ALA A 480 9.47 -8.20 12.65
N GLU A 481 8.85 -7.77 13.74
CA GLU A 481 8.04 -8.62 14.62
C GLU A 481 6.56 -8.60 14.19
N LEU A 482 5.94 -9.79 14.08
CA LEU A 482 4.51 -9.92 13.80
C LEU A 482 3.73 -10.26 15.07
N ASN A 483 2.58 -9.58 15.28
CA ASN A 483 1.61 -9.81 16.35
C ASN A 483 2.10 -9.55 17.79
N LYS A 484 2.34 -8.29 18.18
CA LYS A 484 2.31 -7.89 19.59
C LYS A 484 0.86 -7.73 20.07
N ARG A 485 0.14 -8.82 20.31
CA ARG A 485 -1.08 -8.72 21.12
C ARG A 485 -0.63 -8.44 22.56
N PRO A 486 -1.07 -7.35 23.21
CA PRO A 486 -0.85 -7.20 24.63
C PRO A 486 -1.57 -8.37 25.31
N LEU A 487 -0.86 -9.16 26.10
CA LEU A 487 -1.53 -9.91 27.15
C LEU A 487 -2.19 -8.86 28.06
N PRO A 488 -3.49 -9.00 28.38
CA PRO A 488 -4.14 -8.05 29.29
C PRO A 488 -3.31 -7.99 30.58
N ALA A 489 -2.98 -6.78 31.01
CA ALA A 489 -2.33 -6.57 32.30
C ALA A 489 -3.24 -7.20 33.36
N ARG A 490 -2.73 -8.20 34.10
CA ARG A 490 -3.44 -8.72 35.27
C ARG A 490 -3.61 -7.55 36.23
N SER A 491 -4.84 -7.09 36.43
CA SER A 491 -5.17 -6.17 37.50
C SER A 491 -4.80 -6.84 38.82
N SER A 492 -3.76 -6.34 39.48
CA SER A 492 -3.44 -6.69 40.85
C SER A 492 -4.46 -6.04 41.77
N THR A 493 -5.65 -6.63 41.89
CA THR A 493 -6.54 -6.38 43.03
C THR A 493 -6.27 -7.44 44.08
N THR A 494 -5.40 -7.09 45.02
CA THR A 494 -5.28 -7.75 46.31
C THR A 494 -6.55 -7.51 47.14
N SER A 495 -7.32 -8.56 47.37
CA SER A 495 -8.10 -8.74 48.61
C SER A 495 -8.39 -10.22 48.77
N GLY A 496 -7.70 -10.85 49.71
CA GLY A 496 -7.83 -12.28 49.97
C GLY A 496 -9.04 -12.63 50.82
N THR A 497 -9.51 -13.86 50.65
CA THR A 497 -9.96 -14.75 51.74
C THR A 497 -9.60 -16.18 51.34
N ALA A 498 -8.98 -16.91 52.26
CA ALA A 498 -8.46 -18.26 52.05
C ALA A 498 -9.38 -19.32 52.67
N SER A 499 -9.55 -20.47 51.98
CA SER A 499 -9.61 -21.86 52.52
C SER A 499 -10.36 -22.81 51.55
N PRO A 500 -10.17 -24.16 51.64
CA PRO A 500 -8.91 -24.87 51.52
C PRO A 500 -8.98 -25.98 50.45
N ALA A 501 -7.80 -26.54 50.14
CA ALA A 501 -7.56 -27.56 49.13
C ALA A 501 -8.16 -28.94 49.46
N LEU A 502 -8.56 -29.66 48.39
CA LEU A 502 -8.72 -31.11 48.39
C LEU A 502 -7.63 -31.74 47.50
N HIS A 503 -6.70 -32.41 48.18
CA HIS A 503 -5.84 -33.53 47.73
C HIS A 503 -6.66 -34.61 46.98
N CYS A 504 -6.19 -35.49 46.09
CA CYS A 504 -4.90 -35.99 45.58
C CYS A 504 -5.28 -37.07 44.49
N PRO A 505 -4.39 -37.90 43.92
CA PRO A 505 -3.01 -37.68 43.45
C PRO A 505 -2.74 -38.29 42.04
N HIS A 506 -1.52 -38.03 41.56
CA HIS A 506 -0.81 -38.74 40.50
C HIS A 506 -0.75 -40.28 40.68
N SER A 507 -0.67 -41.00 39.57
CA SER A 507 0.23 -42.15 39.43
C SER A 507 0.65 -42.33 37.96
N ALA A 508 1.78 -43.00 37.78
CA ALA A 508 2.76 -42.79 36.75
C ALA A 508 3.24 -44.16 36.22
N ILE A 509 3.44 -44.27 34.89
CA ILE A 509 4.54 -45.02 34.20
C ILE A 509 4.37 -46.58 34.23
N PRO A 510 4.98 -47.45 33.37
CA PRO A 510 5.31 -47.45 31.91
C PRO A 510 5.15 -48.84 31.17
N LEU A 511 5.61 -48.86 29.88
CA LEU A 511 6.38 -49.90 29.15
C LEU A 511 5.68 -51.09 28.42
N ALA A 512 5.84 -51.04 27.08
CA ALA A 512 6.42 -52.01 26.15
C ALA A 512 5.75 -53.35 25.72
N ALA A 513 5.76 -53.50 24.38
CA ALA A 513 6.03 -54.69 23.55
C ALA A 513 4.93 -55.77 23.36
N SER A 514 4.51 -55.98 22.10
CA SER A 514 4.84 -57.18 21.32
C SER A 514 4.12 -57.25 19.96
N SER A 515 4.71 -58.04 19.08
CA SER A 515 4.55 -58.23 17.63
C SER A 515 3.61 -59.39 17.23
N SER A 516 3.05 -59.36 16.01
CA SER A 516 2.81 -60.47 15.03
C SER A 516 1.60 -60.13 14.11
N SER A 517 1.74 -59.96 12.77
CA SER A 517 1.64 -60.97 11.67
C SER A 517 0.40 -61.87 11.78
N SER A 518 -0.46 -62.17 10.79
CA SER A 518 -0.42 -62.18 9.31
C SER A 518 -1.80 -62.61 8.76
N SER A 519 -2.11 -62.29 7.48
CA SER A 519 -2.96 -63.03 6.48
C SER A 519 -4.42 -63.40 6.83
N SER A 520 -5.45 -63.46 5.96
CA SER A 520 -5.66 -63.32 4.51
C SER A 520 -7.16 -63.60 4.21
N HIS A 521 -7.61 -63.25 2.99
CA HIS A 521 -8.77 -63.80 2.22
C HIS A 521 -10.12 -63.06 2.21
N GLY A 522 -10.62 -62.83 0.97
CA GLY A 522 -12.01 -63.10 0.60
C GLY A 522 -12.85 -61.95 0.03
N SER A 523 -12.77 -61.70 -1.28
CA SER A 523 -13.90 -61.20 -2.11
C SER A 523 -14.95 -62.34 -2.29
N PRO A 524 -16.24 -62.14 -2.71
CA PRO A 524 -16.65 -61.32 -3.88
C PRO A 524 -18.07 -60.67 -3.92
N LEU A 525 -18.23 -59.81 -4.94
CA LEU A 525 -19.42 -59.43 -5.75
C LEU A 525 -20.81 -59.20 -5.13
N SER A 526 -21.42 -58.04 -5.41
CA SER A 526 -22.62 -57.90 -6.28
C SER A 526 -23.19 -56.46 -6.29
N THR A 527 -23.41 -55.92 -7.49
CA THR A 527 -24.34 -54.81 -7.82
C THR A 527 -25.67 -55.44 -8.29
N PRO A 528 -26.87 -54.80 -8.25
CA PRO A 528 -27.19 -53.74 -9.24
C PRO A 528 -28.34 -52.73 -8.91
N THR A 529 -28.52 -51.81 -9.87
CA THR A 529 -29.77 -51.11 -10.30
C THR A 529 -30.29 -49.85 -9.58
N GLY A 530 -30.60 -48.81 -10.38
CA GLY A 530 -31.68 -47.85 -10.10
C GLY A 530 -31.43 -46.36 -10.41
N THR A 531 -31.58 -45.92 -11.66
CA THR A 531 -31.69 -44.52 -12.15
C THR A 531 -33.16 -43.99 -12.11
N PRO A 532 -33.52 -42.73 -12.51
CA PRO A 532 -33.00 -41.37 -12.21
C PRO A 532 -34.13 -40.29 -11.97
N VAL A 533 -33.77 -38.99 -12.10
CA VAL A 533 -34.54 -37.71 -12.43
C VAL A 533 -35.31 -36.92 -11.34
N PRO A 534 -35.60 -35.59 -11.52
CA PRO A 534 -34.71 -34.41 -11.66
C PRO A 534 -35.19 -33.18 -10.82
N HIS A 535 -34.50 -32.04 -10.87
CA HIS A 535 -35.15 -30.71 -11.07
C HIS A 535 -34.08 -29.61 -11.30
N ALA A 536 -34.18 -28.94 -12.43
CA ALA A 536 -33.46 -27.73 -12.79
C ALA A 536 -34.47 -26.59 -13.02
N HIS A 537 -34.14 -25.38 -12.57
CA HIS A 537 -34.80 -24.13 -12.96
C HIS A 537 -33.85 -23.30 -13.84
N PRO A 538 -34.35 -22.63 -14.89
CA PRO A 538 -33.52 -21.95 -15.89
C PRO A 538 -33.20 -20.49 -15.52
N GLN A 539 -32.00 -20.03 -15.90
CA GLN A 539 -31.64 -18.61 -16.02
C GLN A 539 -31.80 -18.14 -17.48
N PRO A 540 -32.21 -16.89 -17.75
CA PRO A 540 -32.38 -16.38 -19.11
C PRO A 540 -31.07 -15.88 -19.73
N ALA A 541 -30.96 -16.09 -21.05
CA ALA A 541 -29.82 -15.78 -21.90
C ALA A 541 -29.76 -14.28 -22.31
N LEU A 542 -28.54 -13.77 -22.47
CA LEU A 542 -28.20 -12.50 -23.14
C LEU A 542 -27.83 -12.77 -24.62
N PRO A 543 -28.07 -11.85 -25.56
CA PRO A 543 -27.83 -12.10 -26.98
C PRO A 543 -26.35 -11.97 -27.37
N ALA A 544 -25.94 -12.85 -28.29
CA ALA A 544 -24.64 -12.86 -28.95
C ALA A 544 -24.49 -11.70 -29.94
N VAL A 545 -23.29 -11.11 -29.99
CA VAL A 545 -22.86 -10.18 -31.05
C VAL A 545 -22.16 -11.01 -32.12
N GLU A 546 -22.70 -10.96 -33.34
CA GLU A 546 -22.17 -11.64 -34.52
C GLU A 546 -20.83 -11.05 -34.98
N SER A 547 -19.91 -11.96 -35.27
CA SER A 547 -18.70 -11.72 -36.05
C SER A 547 -19.05 -11.59 -37.54
N SER A 548 -18.60 -10.52 -38.19
CA SER A 548 -18.43 -10.50 -39.65
C SER A 548 -17.00 -10.11 -39.98
N ALA A 549 -16.36 -10.97 -40.77
CA ALA A 549 -15.05 -10.78 -41.36
C ALA A 549 -15.22 -10.90 -42.88
N VAL A 550 -14.90 -9.85 -43.65
CA VAL A 550 -14.58 -9.96 -45.09
C VAL A 550 -13.65 -8.81 -45.54
N HIS A 551 -12.51 -9.22 -46.11
CA HIS A 551 -11.60 -8.62 -47.12
C HIS A 551 -10.96 -7.22 -46.99
N GLY A 552 -9.64 -7.22 -46.71
CA GLY A 552 -8.53 -6.97 -47.66
C GLY A 552 -8.58 -5.78 -48.64
N LEU A 553 -7.58 -4.88 -48.56
CA LEU A 553 -6.53 -4.65 -49.59
C LEU A 553 -5.65 -3.43 -49.22
N ASP A 554 -4.35 -3.63 -49.40
CA ASP A 554 -3.26 -2.75 -49.89
C ASP A 554 -2.82 -1.44 -49.19
N ASP A 555 -1.53 -1.47 -48.82
CA ASP A 555 -0.44 -0.51 -49.08
C ASP A 555 -0.72 1.00 -49.10
N ALA A 556 -0.09 1.72 -48.15
CA ALA A 556 0.92 2.74 -48.47
C ALA A 556 1.41 3.48 -47.20
N HIS A 557 2.72 3.43 -46.95
CA HIS A 557 3.44 4.40 -46.11
C HIS A 557 3.40 5.81 -46.76
N PRO A 558 3.51 6.88 -45.94
CA PRO A 558 4.76 7.62 -46.01
C PRO A 558 5.30 8.14 -44.67
N ARG A 559 6.58 8.51 -44.76
CA ARG A 559 7.55 8.89 -43.74
C ARG A 559 7.27 10.25 -43.08
N ALA A 560 7.78 10.39 -41.85
CA ALA A 560 8.00 11.66 -41.15
C ALA A 560 9.03 12.57 -41.86
N PRO A 561 9.07 13.86 -41.47
CA PRO A 561 10.35 14.53 -41.33
C PRO A 561 10.54 15.23 -39.98
N ASP A 562 11.81 15.37 -39.64
CA ASP A 562 12.41 15.90 -38.42
C ASP A 562 12.19 17.40 -38.16
N ALA A 563 12.37 17.74 -36.88
CA ALA A 563 12.42 19.08 -36.30
C ALA A 563 13.62 19.90 -36.76
N VAL A 564 13.49 21.25 -36.84
CA VAL A 564 14.48 22.25 -36.39
C VAL A 564 13.81 23.62 -36.14
N ASN A 565 14.18 24.21 -34.99
CA ASN A 565 14.18 25.63 -34.57
C ASN A 565 13.80 26.75 -35.57
N ALA A 566 12.98 27.69 -35.09
CA ALA A 566 13.08 29.09 -35.51
C ALA A 566 12.82 30.05 -34.33
N ARG A 567 13.82 30.91 -34.09
CA ARG A 567 13.80 32.07 -33.18
C ARG A 567 12.98 33.21 -33.79
N LEU A 568 12.42 34.04 -32.91
CA LEU A 568 11.87 35.38 -33.18
C LEU A 568 12.87 36.30 -33.91
N PRO A 569 12.36 37.34 -34.59
CA PRO A 569 12.66 38.68 -34.07
C PRO A 569 11.47 39.66 -34.04
N VAL A 570 11.70 40.67 -33.22
CA VAL A 570 10.89 41.85 -32.88
C VAL A 570 10.94 42.92 -33.98
N ALA A 571 9.80 43.57 -34.23
CA ALA A 571 9.58 45.00 -34.57
C ALA A 571 8.13 45.13 -35.05
N GLY A 572 7.32 46.13 -34.72
CA GLY A 572 7.47 47.38 -34.01
C GLY A 572 6.27 48.26 -34.38
N GLY A 573 5.69 48.95 -33.40
CA GLY A 573 5.21 50.32 -33.59
C GLY A 573 3.79 50.61 -34.09
N VAL A 574 3.12 51.45 -33.27
CA VAL A 574 2.34 52.64 -33.66
C VAL A 574 0.79 52.53 -33.68
N SER A 575 0.22 52.88 -32.51
CA SER A 575 -0.85 53.85 -32.20
C SER A 575 -2.08 54.04 -33.12
N GLY A 576 -3.28 54.17 -32.50
CA GLY A 576 -4.42 54.87 -33.09
C GLY A 576 -5.78 54.71 -32.39
N SER A 577 -6.02 55.50 -31.34
CA SER A 577 -7.25 56.17 -30.88
C SER A 577 -8.70 55.69 -31.19
N SER A 578 -9.53 55.79 -30.13
CA SER A 578 -10.92 56.33 -30.02
C SER A 578 -12.17 55.50 -30.42
N THR A 579 -12.85 54.96 -29.38
CA THR A 579 -14.28 55.04 -28.93
C THR A 579 -15.45 55.41 -29.88
N PRO A 580 -16.75 55.25 -29.50
CA PRO A 580 -17.47 54.14 -28.81
C PRO A 580 -18.86 53.83 -29.43
N GLY A 581 -19.53 52.75 -29.01
CA GLY A 581 -20.98 52.51 -29.23
C GLY A 581 -21.34 51.13 -28.65
N GLY A 582 -22.36 50.92 -27.81
CA GLY A 582 -23.67 51.55 -27.72
C GLY A 582 -24.71 50.46 -28.01
N GLY A 583 -25.25 49.82 -26.96
CA GLY A 583 -26.22 48.74 -27.11
C GLY A 583 -26.75 48.20 -25.78
N ARG A 584 -27.72 48.92 -25.20
CA ARG A 584 -28.58 48.45 -24.11
C ARG A 584 -29.68 47.55 -24.68
N THR A 585 -30.00 46.46 -23.99
CA THR A 585 -31.38 45.95 -23.90
C THR A 585 -31.67 45.51 -22.46
N ASN A 586 -32.61 46.22 -21.85
CA ASN A 586 -33.24 45.92 -20.57
C ASN A 586 -34.17 44.71 -20.72
N PHE A 587 -34.26 43.88 -19.67
CA PHE A 587 -35.52 43.28 -19.26
C PHE A 587 -35.64 43.40 -17.74
N ILE A 588 -36.52 44.31 -17.31
CA ILE A 588 -37.03 44.40 -15.94
C ILE A 588 -38.35 43.64 -15.94
N GLY A 589 -38.48 42.66 -15.05
CA GLY A 589 -39.73 42.03 -14.68
C GLY A 589 -39.83 41.97 -13.15
N THR A 590 -40.39 43.02 -12.56
CA THR A 590 -40.82 43.08 -11.17
C THR A 590 -42.02 42.15 -10.93
N LEU A 591 -41.91 41.26 -9.95
CA LEU A 591 -43.06 40.72 -9.23
C LEU A 591 -42.74 40.71 -7.74
N GLN A 592 -43.40 41.62 -7.03
CA GLN A 592 -43.52 41.64 -5.58
C GLN A 592 -44.49 40.52 -5.17
N SER A 593 -44.06 39.64 -4.27
CA SER A 593 -44.94 39.12 -3.23
C SER A 593 -44.12 38.80 -1.99
N LYS A 594 -44.39 39.55 -0.92
CA LYS A 594 -43.98 39.28 0.46
C LYS A 594 -44.51 37.91 0.92
N SER A 595 -43.87 37.37 1.95
CA SER A 595 -44.28 36.26 2.84
C SER A 595 -43.79 34.84 2.54
N ALA A 596 -42.47 34.62 2.47
CA ALA A 596 -41.91 33.26 2.60
C ALA A 596 -40.54 33.20 3.31
N TRP A 597 -40.22 34.16 4.20
CA TRP A 597 -38.91 34.26 4.84
C TRP A 597 -38.86 34.06 6.36
N ASP A 598 -39.98 33.71 7.01
CA ASP A 598 -40.04 33.52 8.47
C ASP A 598 -40.19 32.06 8.94
N ALA A 599 -39.88 31.06 8.09
CA ALA A 599 -40.02 29.63 8.46
C ALA A 599 -38.75 28.77 8.25
N LEU A 600 -37.57 29.39 8.08
CA LEU A 600 -36.31 28.66 7.84
C LEU A 600 -35.18 28.99 8.84
N ILE A 601 -35.54 29.56 10.00
CA ILE A 601 -34.63 29.73 11.13
C ILE A 601 -35.21 28.96 12.32
N HIS A 602 -35.14 27.63 12.26
CA HIS A 602 -35.07 26.71 13.40
C HIS A 602 -35.13 25.27 12.86
N GLY A 603 -33.98 24.77 12.44
CA GLY A 603 -33.81 23.39 12.01
C GLY A 603 -32.43 22.91 12.41
N SER A 604 -32.30 22.51 13.68
CA SER A 604 -31.19 21.69 14.16
C SER A 604 -31.13 20.41 13.34
N TRP A 605 -30.06 20.17 12.57
CA TRP A 605 -29.82 18.88 11.93
C TRP A 605 -28.35 18.46 12.03
N VAL A 606 -28.19 17.50 12.97
CA VAL A 606 -27.26 16.35 13.07
C VAL A 606 -25.78 16.55 12.79
#